data_AF-A0A7X3USP7-F1
#
_entry.id   AF-A0A7X3USP7-F1
#
_cell.length_a   1.000
_cell.length_b   1.000
_cell.length_c   1.000
_cell.angle_alpha   90.00
_cell.angle_beta   90.00
_cell.angle_gamma   90.00
#
_symmetry.space_group_name_H-M   'P 1'
#
loop_
_entity.id
_entity.type
_entity.pdbx_description
1 polymer ?
#
loop_
_entity_poly.entity_id
_entity_poly.type
_entity_poly.pdbx_seq_one_letter_code
_entity_poly.pdbx_strand_id
1 'polypeptide(L)'
;MAGRRRRVTKSAFHPASRSLRGIDRRRTHSAFCSRTRGDFHYHQAVRHAESLLKRIPELRFDLSSMKRVLKHAIPPLNERPLVLLHNDPHPWNVLVHEVEGQWRCSAWLDWEYAWSGDSTWDLARLEIFRLKPIGPTPAAFYEGYGNTPKDPEWTIYELSIYLWMADQYLDGEVDEQRVLMPTYKAAMRYLERIDEVVEKIGRAVGMA
;
A
#
# COMPACT_ATOMS: atom_id res chain seq x y z
N MET A 1 5.55 -15.35 -57.43
CA MET A 1 5.38 -14.16 -56.56
C MET A 1 5.59 -14.57 -55.11
N ALA A 2 6.65 -14.08 -54.48
CA ALA A 2 7.05 -14.46 -53.12
C ALA A 2 6.36 -13.57 -52.07
N GLY A 3 5.61 -14.18 -51.15
CA GLY A 3 4.98 -13.51 -50.02
C GLY A 3 5.94 -13.34 -48.84
N ARG A 4 6.24 -12.09 -48.47
CA ARG A 4 7.04 -11.74 -47.28
C ARG A 4 6.33 -12.16 -46.00
N ARG A 5 6.84 -13.19 -45.32
CA ARG A 5 6.59 -13.40 -43.89
C ARG A 5 7.42 -12.39 -43.10
N ARG A 6 6.78 -11.49 -42.35
CA ARG A 6 7.46 -10.64 -41.36
C ARG A 6 7.88 -11.53 -40.18
N ARG A 7 9.19 -11.75 -40.03
CA ARG A 7 9.81 -12.18 -38.77
C ARG A 7 9.59 -11.07 -37.74
N VAL A 8 8.85 -11.37 -36.68
CA VAL A 8 8.95 -10.58 -35.44
C VAL A 8 10.25 -10.98 -34.77
N THR A 9 11.23 -10.09 -34.83
CA THR A 9 12.52 -10.24 -34.15
C THR A 9 12.31 -10.12 -32.65
N LYS A 10 12.73 -11.15 -31.90
CA LYS A 10 12.94 -11.08 -30.45
C LYS A 10 13.89 -9.93 -30.13
N SER A 11 13.38 -8.79 -29.66
CA SER A 11 14.20 -7.78 -28.99
C SER A 11 13.91 -7.80 -27.49
N ALA A 12 14.88 -8.36 -26.77
CA ALA A 12 15.21 -8.10 -25.38
C ALA A 12 14.06 -8.10 -24.35
N PHE A 13 13.68 -9.30 -23.91
CA PHE A 13 13.34 -9.50 -22.49
C PHE A 13 14.57 -9.07 -21.68
N HIS A 14 14.53 -7.87 -21.08
CA HIS A 14 15.47 -7.51 -20.03
C HIS A 14 15.04 -8.23 -18.75
N PRO A 15 15.88 -9.10 -18.16
CA PRO A 15 15.54 -9.75 -16.92
C PRO A 15 15.56 -8.71 -15.81
N ALA A 16 14.38 -8.30 -15.34
CA ALA A 16 14.21 -7.54 -14.11
C ALA A 16 14.54 -8.45 -12.89
N SER A 17 15.80 -8.86 -12.78
CA SER A 17 16.31 -9.64 -11.66
C SER A 17 17.54 -8.92 -11.10
N ARG A 18 17.32 -7.79 -10.44
CA ARG A 18 18.29 -7.16 -9.54
C ARG A 18 17.63 -6.11 -8.63
N SER A 19 17.29 -6.62 -7.44
CA SER A 19 17.01 -5.99 -6.15
C SER A 19 16.07 -4.78 -6.08
N LEU A 20 14.84 -5.03 -5.62
CA LEU A 20 14.08 -4.17 -4.71
C LEU A 20 14.79 -4.11 -3.34
N ARG A 21 15.99 -3.53 -3.33
CA ARG A 21 16.84 -3.41 -2.13
C ARG A 21 16.38 -2.28 -1.18
N GLY A 22 15.09 -1.95 -1.19
CA GLY A 22 14.48 -0.87 -0.38
C GLY A 22 13.59 -1.36 0.77
N ILE A 23 13.27 -2.66 0.83
CA ILE A 23 12.78 -3.26 2.08
C ILE A 23 14.01 -3.80 2.78
N ASP A 24 14.64 -2.96 3.59
CA ASP A 24 15.67 -3.39 4.52
C ASP A 24 15.14 -4.61 5.29
N ARG A 25 15.77 -5.76 5.09
CA ARG A 25 15.46 -7.01 5.82
C ARG A 25 15.62 -6.83 7.34
N ARG A 26 16.26 -5.75 7.82
CA ARG A 26 16.28 -5.36 9.24
C ARG A 26 15.09 -4.51 9.69
N ARG A 27 14.33 -3.89 8.78
CA ARG A 27 13.12 -3.08 9.11
C ARG A 27 11.86 -3.94 9.26
N THR A 28 11.78 -5.12 8.63
CA THR A 28 10.70 -6.10 8.88
C THR A 28 10.86 -6.82 10.22
N HIS A 29 12.06 -6.85 10.80
CA HIS A 29 12.27 -7.35 12.16
C HIS A 29 11.64 -6.46 13.25
N SER A 30 11.25 -5.21 12.96
CA SER A 30 10.54 -4.38 13.97
C SER A 30 9.08 -4.81 14.18
N ALA A 31 8.53 -5.66 13.29
CA ALA A 31 7.21 -6.28 13.50
C ALA A 31 7.17 -7.16 14.76
N PHE A 32 8.34 -7.64 15.25
CA PHE A 32 8.43 -8.40 16.50
C PHE A 32 8.47 -7.55 17.77
N CYS A 33 8.60 -6.21 17.66
CA CYS A 33 8.65 -5.33 18.83
C CYS A 33 7.25 -4.80 19.23
N SER A 34 6.29 -4.81 18.30
CA SER A 34 4.89 -4.48 18.57
C SER A 34 4.16 -5.67 19.16
N ARG A 35 3.52 -5.48 20.32
CA ARG A 35 2.77 -6.53 21.01
C ARG A 35 1.51 -6.94 20.26
N THR A 36 0.98 -6.09 19.38
CA THR A 36 -0.25 -6.31 18.61
C THR A 36 -0.18 -5.68 17.20
N ARG A 37 -1.11 -6.05 16.30
CA ARG A 37 -1.23 -5.44 14.95
C ARG A 37 -1.55 -3.95 15.02
N GLY A 38 -2.44 -3.55 15.93
CA GLY A 38 -2.76 -2.15 16.18
C GLY A 38 -1.51 -1.37 16.60
N ASP A 39 -0.69 -1.94 17.49
CA ASP A 39 0.59 -1.32 17.87
C ASP A 39 1.53 -1.19 16.67
N PHE A 40 1.60 -2.20 15.79
CA PHE A 40 2.41 -2.14 14.57
C PHE A 40 2.02 -0.94 13.70
N HIS A 41 0.73 -0.81 13.36
CA HIS A 41 0.26 0.30 12.51
C HIS A 41 0.44 1.66 13.19
N TYR A 42 0.16 1.75 14.49
CA TYR A 42 0.41 2.95 15.29
C TYR A 42 1.88 3.38 15.19
N HIS A 43 2.81 2.47 15.50
CA HIS A 43 4.24 2.80 15.52
C HIS A 43 4.78 3.13 14.13
N GLN A 44 4.33 2.41 13.10
CA GLN A 44 4.77 2.69 11.72
C GLN A 44 4.28 4.05 11.24
N ALA A 45 3.01 4.37 11.42
CA ALA A 45 2.45 5.66 11.03
C ALA A 45 3.15 6.81 11.78
N VAL A 46 3.30 6.70 13.10
CA VAL A 46 3.98 7.72 13.93
C VAL A 46 5.44 7.90 13.49
N ARG A 47 6.18 6.82 13.25
CA ARG A 47 7.57 6.89 12.80
C ARG A 47 7.72 7.63 11.48
N HIS A 48 6.89 7.30 10.49
CA HIS A 48 6.93 7.95 9.19
C HIS A 48 6.51 9.42 9.27
N ALA A 49 5.46 9.73 10.04
CA ALA A 49 5.04 11.10 10.32
C ALA A 49 6.16 11.95 10.97
N GLU A 50 6.85 11.41 11.97
CA GLU A 50 7.99 12.08 12.61
C GLU A 50 9.17 12.28 11.66
N SER A 51 9.46 11.30 10.78
CA SER A 51 10.49 11.44 9.75
C SER A 51 10.12 12.54 8.76
N LEU A 52 8.88 12.56 8.28
CA LEU A 52 8.37 13.56 7.34
C LEU A 52 8.42 14.99 7.91
N LEU A 53 8.00 15.19 9.17
CA LEU A 53 8.10 16.50 9.84
C LEU A 53 9.53 16.99 10.00
N LYS A 54 10.51 16.07 10.12
CA LYS A 54 11.94 16.43 10.16
C LYS A 54 12.50 16.76 8.78
N ARG A 55 12.05 16.06 7.73
CA ARG A 55 12.58 16.17 6.36
C ARG A 55 11.91 17.27 5.53
N ILE A 56 10.67 17.65 5.85
CA ILE A 56 9.92 18.69 5.14
C ILE A 56 9.72 19.88 6.09
N PRO A 57 10.56 20.93 6.01
CA PRO A 57 10.50 22.06 6.92
C PRO A 57 9.17 22.78 6.94
N GLU A 58 8.35 22.67 5.88
CA GLU A 58 7.08 23.40 5.74
C GLU A 58 5.84 22.54 6.03
N LEU A 59 6.05 21.24 6.27
CA LEU A 59 4.96 20.33 6.60
C LEU A 59 4.43 20.65 8.01
N ARG A 60 3.12 20.84 8.13
CA ARG A 60 2.44 21.11 9.39
C ARG A 60 1.21 20.20 9.48
N PHE A 61 1.10 19.47 10.58
CA PHE A 61 -0.11 18.77 11.03
C PHE A 61 0.02 18.49 12.54
N ASP A 62 -1.09 18.24 13.23
CA ASP A 62 -1.07 17.97 14.67
C ASP A 62 -0.65 16.52 14.95
N LEU A 63 0.67 16.31 15.07
CA LEU A 63 1.26 15.01 15.43
C LEU A 63 0.72 14.48 16.78
N SER A 64 0.40 15.37 17.73
CA SER A 64 -0.12 14.97 19.04
C SER A 64 -1.55 14.46 18.93
N SER A 65 -2.39 15.14 18.14
CA SER A 65 -3.73 14.66 17.79
C SER A 65 -3.67 13.33 17.05
N MET A 66 -2.81 13.20 16.04
CA MET A 66 -2.62 11.95 15.30
C MET A 66 -2.24 10.78 16.22
N LYS A 67 -1.26 10.98 17.10
CA LYS A 67 -0.86 9.97 18.11
C LYS A 67 -2.03 9.58 19.01
N ARG A 68 -2.80 10.54 19.49
CA ARG A 68 -3.95 10.31 20.37
C ARG A 68 -5.03 9.48 19.68
N VAL A 69 -5.38 9.85 18.45
CA VAL A 69 -6.41 9.17 17.64
C VAL A 69 -5.96 7.76 17.27
N LEU A 70 -4.75 7.59 16.74
CA LEU A 70 -4.24 6.27 16.37
C LEU A 70 -4.12 5.34 17.58
N LYS A 71 -3.81 5.86 18.77
CA LYS A 71 -3.80 5.06 20.00
C LYS A 71 -5.19 4.53 20.37
N HIS A 72 -6.25 5.32 20.16
CA HIS A 72 -7.63 4.85 20.35
C HIS A 72 -8.08 3.87 19.27
N ALA A 73 -7.46 3.90 18.10
CA ALA A 73 -7.72 2.94 17.04
C ALA A 73 -7.07 1.56 17.27
N ILE A 74 -6.16 1.41 18.24
CA ILE A 74 -5.46 0.13 18.49
C ILE A 74 -6.44 -1.02 18.83
N PRO A 75 -7.39 -0.88 19.77
CA PRO A 75 -8.34 -1.96 20.07
C PRO A 75 -9.16 -2.46 18.88
N PRO A 76 -9.89 -1.62 18.10
CA PRO A 76 -10.66 -2.11 16.96
C PRO A 76 -9.76 -2.72 15.88
N LEU A 77 -8.54 -2.19 15.69
CA LEU A 77 -7.56 -2.80 14.80
C LEU A 77 -7.07 -4.16 15.28
N ASN A 78 -7.13 -4.48 16.58
CA ASN A 78 -6.72 -5.78 17.13
C ASN A 78 -7.83 -6.83 17.05
N GLU A 79 -9.09 -6.42 16.97
CA GLU A 79 -10.24 -7.32 16.89
C GLU A 79 -10.43 -7.95 15.50
N ARG A 80 -9.79 -7.41 14.45
CA ARG A 80 -9.93 -7.93 13.08
C ARG A 80 -9.35 -9.35 12.96
N PRO A 81 -10.01 -10.27 12.22
CA PRO A 81 -9.47 -11.60 11.98
C PRO A 81 -8.04 -11.55 11.43
N LEU A 82 -7.20 -12.47 11.90
CA LEU A 82 -5.87 -12.69 11.34
C LEU A 82 -5.97 -13.67 10.18
N VAL A 83 -5.56 -13.22 8.99
CA VAL A 83 -5.47 -14.03 7.78
C VAL A 83 -4.07 -13.91 7.18
N LEU A 84 -3.69 -14.87 6.33
CA LEU A 84 -2.50 -14.75 5.52
C LEU A 84 -2.75 -13.69 4.44
N LEU A 85 -1.85 -12.70 4.37
CA LEU A 85 -1.86 -11.62 3.41
C LEU A 85 -0.74 -11.79 2.39
N HIS A 86 -0.97 -11.30 1.18
CA HIS A 86 0.05 -11.16 0.15
C HIS A 86 1.02 -10.02 0.48
N ASN A 87 0.52 -8.93 1.07
CA ASN A 87 1.27 -7.72 1.42
C ASN A 87 1.90 -6.95 0.24
N ASP A 88 1.68 -7.39 -0.99
CA ASP A 88 2.01 -6.61 -2.19
C ASP A 88 1.03 -6.89 -3.35
N PRO A 89 -0.29 -6.78 -3.11
CA PRO A 89 -1.30 -7.27 -4.05
C PRO A 89 -1.57 -6.29 -5.19
N HIS A 90 -0.53 -5.82 -5.89
CA HIS A 90 -0.73 -4.90 -7.01
C HIS A 90 -0.95 -5.66 -8.35
N PRO A 91 -1.72 -5.10 -9.31
CA PRO A 91 -2.06 -5.74 -10.60
C PRO A 91 -0.90 -6.39 -11.37
N TRP A 92 0.33 -5.90 -11.23
CA TRP A 92 1.53 -6.41 -11.88
C TRP A 92 2.00 -7.76 -11.32
N ASN A 93 1.48 -8.17 -10.15
CA ASN A 93 1.72 -9.47 -9.52
C ASN A 93 0.63 -10.49 -9.88
N VAL A 94 -0.30 -10.15 -10.76
CA VAL A 94 -1.37 -11.06 -11.21
C VAL A 94 -1.05 -11.59 -12.61
N LEU A 95 -0.86 -12.90 -12.71
CA LEU A 95 -0.75 -13.56 -14.00
C LEU A 95 -2.15 -13.89 -14.53
N VAL A 96 -2.44 -13.45 -15.75
CA VAL A 96 -3.68 -13.76 -16.47
C VAL A 96 -3.38 -14.49 -17.77
N HIS A 97 -4.31 -15.34 -18.19
CA HIS A 97 -4.29 -15.99 -19.49
C HIS A 97 -5.66 -15.94 -20.14
N GLU A 98 -5.70 -15.94 -21.46
CA GLU A 98 -6.93 -15.96 -22.23
C GLU A 98 -7.37 -17.40 -22.50
N VAL A 99 -8.62 -17.71 -22.18
CA VAL A 99 -9.28 -19.01 -22.45
C VAL A 99 -10.62 -18.70 -23.11
N GLU A 100 -10.81 -19.16 -24.35
CA GLU A 100 -12.07 -19.00 -25.10
C GLU A 100 -12.57 -17.54 -25.19
N GLY A 101 -11.65 -16.59 -25.38
CA GLY A 101 -11.98 -15.16 -25.44
C GLY A 101 -12.20 -14.49 -24.08
N GLN A 102 -11.97 -15.20 -22.98
CA GLN A 102 -12.12 -14.68 -21.61
C GLN A 102 -10.79 -14.68 -20.86
N TRP A 103 -10.46 -13.56 -20.22
CA TRP A 103 -9.31 -13.47 -19.32
C TRP A 103 -9.58 -14.19 -18.01
N ARG A 104 -8.67 -15.06 -17.60
CA ARG A 104 -8.71 -15.80 -16.34
C ARG A 104 -7.44 -15.56 -15.53
N CYS A 105 -7.59 -15.34 -14.22
CA CYS A 105 -6.48 -15.31 -13.29
C CYS A 105 -5.85 -16.71 -13.21
N SER A 106 -4.55 -16.79 -13.46
CA SER A 106 -3.74 -18.02 -13.37
C SER A 106 -3.05 -18.13 -12.02
N ALA A 107 -2.44 -17.04 -11.54
CA ALA A 107 -1.61 -17.04 -10.35
C ALA A 107 -1.39 -15.63 -9.79
N TRP A 108 -1.07 -15.59 -8.50
CA TRP A 108 -0.45 -14.44 -7.82
C TRP A 108 1.03 -14.71 -7.62
N LEU A 109 1.88 -13.74 -7.95
CA LEU A 109 3.34 -13.81 -7.91
C LEU A 109 3.90 -13.01 -6.72
N ASP A 110 5.20 -13.12 -6.45
CA ASP A 110 5.93 -12.26 -5.51
C ASP A 110 5.40 -12.25 -4.06
N TRP A 111 5.24 -13.46 -3.50
CA TRP A 111 4.86 -13.70 -2.10
C TRP A 111 5.94 -13.38 -1.05
N GLU A 112 7.05 -12.75 -1.42
CA GLU A 112 8.20 -12.56 -0.52
C GLU A 112 7.92 -11.60 0.66
N TYR A 113 6.84 -10.81 0.58
CA TYR A 113 6.38 -9.92 1.64
C TYR A 113 5.20 -10.46 2.45
N ALA A 114 4.75 -11.68 2.16
CA ALA A 114 3.58 -12.27 2.81
C ALA A 114 3.71 -12.28 4.34
N TRP A 115 2.60 -11.96 5.02
CA TRP A 115 2.55 -11.88 6.47
C TRP A 115 1.12 -12.09 6.99
N SER A 116 0.94 -12.29 8.29
CA SER A 116 -0.38 -12.42 8.92
C SER A 116 -0.94 -11.04 9.31
N GLY A 117 -2.16 -10.70 8.92
CA GLY A 117 -2.78 -9.42 9.26
C GLY A 117 -4.27 -9.34 8.96
N ASP A 118 -4.80 -8.11 8.90
CA ASP A 118 -6.19 -7.85 8.47
C ASP A 118 -6.30 -7.86 6.95
N SER A 119 -7.23 -8.65 6.40
CA SER A 119 -7.58 -8.68 4.98
C SER A 119 -7.75 -7.30 4.31
N THR A 120 -8.23 -6.31 5.07
CA THR A 120 -8.45 -4.94 4.58
C THR A 120 -7.14 -4.22 4.24
N TRP A 121 -6.00 -4.66 4.81
CA TRP A 121 -4.67 -4.15 4.46
C TRP A 121 -4.33 -4.42 3.00
N ASP A 122 -4.56 -5.65 2.52
CA ASP A 122 -4.30 -5.99 1.12
C ASP A 122 -5.25 -5.25 0.17
N LEU A 123 -6.52 -5.06 0.56
CA LEU A 123 -7.45 -4.25 -0.21
C LEU A 123 -7.00 -2.78 -0.31
N ALA A 124 -6.51 -2.20 0.80
CA ALA A 124 -5.97 -0.84 0.83
C ALA A 124 -4.74 -0.69 -0.07
N ARG A 125 -3.81 -1.64 0.00
CA ARG A 125 -2.63 -1.64 -0.87
C ARG A 125 -3.04 -1.78 -2.34
N LEU A 126 -3.89 -2.74 -2.68
CA LEU A 126 -4.37 -2.92 -4.05
C LEU A 126 -4.94 -1.61 -4.62
N GLU A 127 -5.89 -0.99 -3.91
CA GLU A 127 -6.55 0.24 -4.37
C GLU A 127 -5.54 1.38 -4.53
N ILE A 128 -4.69 1.64 -3.54
CA ILE A 128 -3.74 2.76 -3.58
C ILE A 128 -2.72 2.59 -4.71
N PHE A 129 -2.17 1.39 -4.88
CA PHE A 129 -1.18 1.11 -5.93
C PHE A 129 -1.80 1.12 -7.34
N ARG A 130 -3.10 0.83 -7.46
CA ARG A 130 -3.85 0.83 -8.73
C ARG A 130 -4.39 2.21 -9.11
N LEU A 131 -4.78 3.03 -8.13
CA LEU A 131 -5.62 4.22 -8.34
C LEU A 131 -5.03 5.20 -9.36
N LYS A 132 -3.75 5.54 -9.23
CA LYS A 132 -3.12 6.53 -10.12
C LYS A 132 -2.66 5.95 -11.46
N PRO A 133 -2.10 4.73 -11.54
CA PRO A 133 -1.67 4.17 -12.82
C PRO A 133 -2.82 3.64 -13.69
N ILE A 134 -3.91 3.15 -13.09
CA ILE A 134 -4.99 2.42 -13.80
C ILE A 134 -6.36 3.06 -13.54
N GLY A 135 -6.68 3.40 -12.29
CA GLY A 135 -7.98 3.95 -11.89
C GLY A 135 -8.55 3.28 -10.62
N PRO A 136 -9.82 3.56 -10.26
CA PRO A 136 -10.47 3.02 -9.05
C PRO A 136 -10.87 1.55 -9.23
N THR A 137 -10.71 0.72 -8.20
CA THR A 137 -11.03 -0.72 -8.29
C THR A 137 -12.51 -0.93 -8.63
N PRO A 138 -12.84 -1.72 -9.67
CA PRO A 138 -14.23 -1.93 -10.09
C PRO A 138 -15.04 -2.66 -9.01
N ALA A 139 -16.36 -2.38 -8.93
CA ALA A 139 -17.27 -3.05 -7.99
C ALA A 139 -17.20 -4.59 -8.06
N ALA A 140 -17.10 -5.13 -9.28
CA ALA A 140 -16.99 -6.58 -9.53
C ALA A 140 -15.79 -7.23 -8.82
N PHE A 141 -14.70 -6.49 -8.57
CA PHE A 141 -13.57 -7.02 -7.79
C PHE A 141 -13.99 -7.26 -6.33
N TYR A 142 -14.65 -6.28 -5.70
CA TYR A 142 -15.10 -6.40 -4.32
C TYR A 142 -16.20 -7.46 -4.16
N GLU A 143 -17.08 -7.59 -5.16
CA GLU A 143 -18.06 -8.68 -5.24
C GLU A 143 -17.36 -10.04 -5.27
N GLY A 144 -16.35 -10.21 -6.11
CA GLY A 144 -15.56 -11.45 -6.19
C GLY A 144 -14.71 -11.72 -4.94
N TYR A 145 -14.22 -10.67 -4.27
CA TYR A 145 -13.47 -10.78 -3.02
C TYR A 145 -14.38 -11.12 -1.82
N GLY A 146 -15.67 -10.76 -1.89
CA GLY A 146 -16.64 -10.99 -0.82
C GLY A 146 -16.55 -10.00 0.34
N ASN A 147 -15.78 -8.91 0.19
CA ASN A 147 -15.66 -7.86 1.19
C ASN A 147 -15.28 -6.52 0.55
N THR A 148 -15.64 -5.43 1.24
CA THR A 148 -15.22 -4.07 0.90
C THR A 148 -14.49 -3.45 2.08
N PRO A 149 -13.51 -2.55 1.85
CA PRO A 149 -12.92 -1.79 2.93
C PRO A 149 -13.96 -0.94 3.66
N LYS A 150 -13.84 -0.87 4.99
CA LYS A 150 -14.73 -0.11 5.87
C LYS A 150 -13.90 0.80 6.76
N ASP A 151 -14.52 1.88 7.22
CA ASP A 151 -13.95 2.71 8.28
C ASP A 151 -14.18 2.04 9.65
N PRO A 152 -13.24 2.21 10.60
CA PRO A 152 -12.04 3.06 10.50
C PRO A 152 -10.83 2.42 9.80
N GLU A 153 -10.84 1.11 9.53
CA GLU A 153 -9.63 0.38 9.12
C GLU A 153 -9.07 0.88 7.79
N TRP A 154 -9.95 1.11 6.81
CA TRP A 154 -9.59 1.68 5.53
C TRP A 154 -8.80 2.98 5.69
N THR A 155 -9.37 3.96 6.40
CA THR A 155 -8.74 5.29 6.57
C THR A 155 -7.41 5.19 7.33
N ILE A 156 -7.29 4.28 8.29
CA ILE A 156 -6.03 4.08 9.04
C ILE A 156 -4.95 3.44 8.16
N TYR A 157 -5.30 2.42 7.37
CA TYR A 157 -4.35 1.78 6.45
C TYR A 157 -3.95 2.71 5.32
N GLU A 158 -4.90 3.50 4.80
CA GLU A 158 -4.62 4.55 3.83
C GLU A 158 -3.61 5.56 4.37
N LEU A 159 -3.85 6.11 5.57
CA LEU A 159 -2.91 7.02 6.24
C LEU A 159 -1.53 6.37 6.40
N SER A 160 -1.50 5.13 6.90
CA SER A 160 -0.25 4.39 7.11
C SER A 160 0.55 4.20 5.82
N ILE A 161 -0.12 3.82 4.74
CA ILE A 161 0.51 3.58 3.44
C ILE A 161 1.02 4.89 2.84
N TYR A 162 0.23 5.96 2.84
CA TYR A 162 0.68 7.24 2.27
C TYR A 162 1.81 7.89 3.08
N LEU A 163 1.80 7.81 4.41
CA LEU A 163 2.93 8.27 5.23
C LEU A 163 4.21 7.49 4.89
N TRP A 164 4.13 6.16 4.78
CA TRP A 164 5.26 5.33 4.37
C TRP A 164 5.76 5.69 2.96
N MET A 165 4.86 5.82 1.99
CA MET A 165 5.22 6.14 0.61
C MET A 165 5.86 7.53 0.49
N ALA A 166 5.32 8.53 1.19
CA ALA A 166 5.89 9.87 1.22
C ALA A 166 7.28 9.88 1.86
N ASP A 167 7.48 9.13 2.97
CA ASP A 167 8.78 9.04 3.62
C ASP A 167 9.81 8.32 2.74
N GLN A 168 9.43 7.22 2.06
CA GLN A 168 10.29 6.56 1.09
C GLN A 168 10.62 7.42 -0.12
N TYR A 169 9.68 8.26 -0.57
CA TYR A 169 9.94 9.23 -1.63
C TYR A 169 11.14 10.13 -1.31
N LEU A 170 11.23 10.58 -0.06
CA LEU A 170 12.27 11.49 0.41
C LEU A 170 13.57 10.78 0.81
N ASP A 171 13.55 9.47 1.06
CA ASP A 171 14.76 8.71 1.40
C ASP A 171 15.64 8.42 0.18
N GLY A 172 15.22 8.82 -1.03
CA GLY A 172 15.96 8.57 -2.27
C GLY A 172 16.01 7.08 -2.66
N GLU A 173 15.30 6.22 -1.94
CA GLU A 173 15.09 4.80 -2.29
C GLU A 173 14.19 4.63 -3.53
N VAL A 174 13.62 5.73 -4.02
CA VAL A 174 12.80 5.79 -5.23
C VAL A 174 13.70 5.93 -6.47
N ASP A 175 13.99 4.81 -7.11
CA ASP A 175 14.52 4.78 -8.48
C ASP A 175 13.44 5.30 -9.45
N GLU A 176 13.62 6.50 -9.98
CA GLU A 176 12.65 7.17 -10.88
C GLU A 176 12.25 6.32 -12.09
N GLN A 177 13.07 5.34 -12.50
CA GLN A 177 12.77 4.42 -13.60
C GLN A 177 11.97 3.18 -13.18
N ARG A 178 11.81 2.92 -11.88
CA ARG A 178 11.18 1.71 -11.31
C ARG A 178 10.00 1.99 -10.40
N VAL A 179 9.68 3.25 -10.16
CA VAL A 179 8.64 3.65 -9.21
C VAL A 179 7.37 4.11 -9.90
N LEU A 180 6.23 3.78 -9.29
CA LEU A 180 4.91 4.30 -9.62
C LEU A 180 4.81 5.78 -9.23
N MET A 181 5.54 6.63 -9.94
CA MET A 181 5.66 8.07 -9.69
C MET A 181 4.31 8.78 -9.49
N PRO A 182 3.22 8.46 -10.21
CA PRO A 182 1.90 9.02 -9.93
C PRO A 182 1.38 8.74 -8.52
N THR A 183 1.64 7.54 -7.98
CA THR A 183 1.21 7.13 -6.64
C THR A 183 2.04 7.81 -5.55
N TYR A 184 3.35 7.93 -5.74
CA TYR A 184 4.22 8.65 -4.80
C TYR A 184 3.92 10.16 -4.78
N LYS A 185 3.64 10.77 -5.94
CA LYS A 185 3.13 12.17 -5.98
C LYS A 185 1.78 12.32 -5.29
N ALA A 186 0.94 11.28 -5.31
CA ALA A 186 -0.31 11.29 -4.55
C ALA A 186 -0.07 11.22 -3.04
N ALA A 187 0.91 10.42 -2.60
CA ALA A 187 1.34 10.38 -1.20
C ALA A 187 1.81 11.75 -0.71
N MET A 188 2.59 12.48 -1.50
CA MET A 188 3.03 13.84 -1.14
C MET A 188 1.87 14.82 -1.00
N ARG A 189 0.89 14.78 -1.92
CA ARG A 189 -0.34 15.59 -1.79
C ARG A 189 -1.23 15.18 -0.63
N TYR A 190 -1.21 13.89 -0.26
CA TYR A 190 -1.97 13.39 0.88
C TYR A 190 -1.55 14.07 2.20
N LEU A 191 -0.28 14.48 2.30
CA LEU A 191 0.24 15.18 3.48
C LEU A 191 -0.51 16.48 3.79
N GLU A 192 -1.05 17.16 2.78
CA GLU A 192 -1.83 18.40 2.92
C GLU A 192 -3.15 18.20 3.67
N ARG A 193 -3.60 16.95 3.82
CA ARG A 193 -4.92 16.58 4.35
C ARG A 193 -4.84 15.68 5.59
N ILE A 194 -3.66 15.54 6.20
CA ILE A 194 -3.47 14.64 7.35
C ILE A 194 -4.43 15.00 8.49
N ASP A 195 -4.60 16.28 8.81
CA ASP A 195 -5.49 16.67 9.92
C ASP A 195 -6.95 16.27 9.64
N GLU A 196 -7.46 16.49 8.42
CA GLU A 196 -8.81 16.04 8.01
C GLU A 196 -8.99 14.52 8.15
N VAL A 197 -7.96 13.76 7.77
CA VAL A 197 -7.94 12.29 7.86
C VAL A 197 -7.92 11.84 9.32
N VAL A 198 -7.09 12.47 10.15
CA VAL A 198 -7.00 12.18 11.58
C VAL A 198 -8.32 12.47 12.28
N GLU A 199 -8.98 13.59 11.97
CA GLU A 199 -10.32 13.89 12.46
C GLU A 199 -11.35 12.84 12.02
N LYS A 200 -11.28 12.39 10.76
CA LYS A 200 -12.16 11.33 10.25
C LYS A 200 -11.97 10.03 11.03
N ILE A 201 -10.73 9.62 11.29
CA ILE A 201 -10.43 8.45 12.12
C ILE A 201 -10.97 8.67 13.53
N GLY A 202 -10.74 9.85 14.12
CA GLY A 202 -11.23 10.23 15.44
C GLY A 202 -12.73 10.01 15.59
N ARG A 203 -13.53 10.57 14.66
CA ARG A 203 -14.98 10.37 14.62
C ARG A 203 -15.35 8.88 14.51
N ALA A 204 -14.67 8.14 13.66
CA ALA A 204 -14.94 6.72 13.43
C ALA A 204 -14.59 5.84 14.64
N VAL A 205 -13.65 6.26 15.50
CA VAL A 205 -13.28 5.57 16.74
C VAL A 205 -13.94 6.16 18.00
N GLY A 206 -14.95 7.02 17.82
CA GLY A 206 -15.73 7.58 18.93
C GLY A 206 -15.05 8.71 19.70
N MET A 207 -14.04 9.36 19.12
CA MET A 207 -13.43 10.57 19.63
C MET A 207 -14.04 11.78 18.92
N ALA A 208 -14.91 12.51 19.61
CA ALA A 208 -15.43 13.80 19.18
C ALA A 208 -14.53 14.94 19.67
#